data_AF-A0A836WIR1-F1
#
_entry.id   AF-A0A836WIR1-F1
#
_cell.length_a   1.000
_cell.length_b   1.000
_cell.length_c   1.000
_cell.angle_alpha   90.00
_cell.angle_beta   90.00
_cell.angle_gamma   90.00
#
_symmetry.space_group_name_H-M   'P 1'
#
loop_
_entity.id
_entity.type
_entity.pdbx_description
1 polymer ?
#
loop_
_entity_poly.entity_id
_entity_poly.type
_entity_poly.pdbx_seq_one_letter_code
_entity_poly.pdbx_strand_id
1 'polypeptide(L)' 'MVIPNWPAPSVVKAYTTTREGGYSQPPYEGFNLADHVGDDPKTVAANRAALVETLALPSE' A
#
# COMPACT_ATOMS: atom_id res chain seq x y z
N MET A 1 7.95 2.49 1.34
CA MET A 1 7.11 3.72 1.45
C MET A 1 7.97 4.94 1.22
N VAL A 2 7.46 5.94 0.49
CA VAL A 2 8.11 7.22 0.24
C VAL A 2 7.20 8.35 0.73
N ILE A 3 7.78 9.33 1.42
CA ILE A 3 7.10 10.57 1.81
C ILE A 3 7.48 11.65 0.78
N PRO A 4 6.52 12.25 0.04
CA PRO A 4 6.84 13.29 -0.94
C PRO A 4 7.52 14.50 -0.28
N ASN A 5 8.68 14.88 -0.82
CA ASN A 5 9.41 16.07 -0.38
C ASN A 5 8.91 17.31 -1.13
N TRP A 6 7.88 17.95 -0.59
CA TRP A 6 7.27 19.16 -1.15
C TRP A 6 6.67 20.04 -0.03
N PRO A 7 6.42 21.34 -0.27
CA PRO A 7 5.95 22.26 0.77
C PRO A 7 4.42 22.16 1.00
N ALA A 8 3.93 20.97 1.36
CA ALA A 8 2.53 20.79 1.75
C ALA A 8 2.21 21.45 3.10
N PRO A 9 0.97 21.96 3.30
CA PRO A 9 0.48 22.35 4.61
C PRO A 9 0.57 21.18 5.62
N SER A 10 0.80 21.48 6.90
CA SER A 10 0.94 20.46 7.96
C SER A 10 -0.29 19.57 8.16
N VAL A 11 -1.45 20.01 7.70
CA VAL A 11 -2.73 19.28 7.74
C VAL A 11 -2.87 18.28 6.59
N VAL A 12 -1.99 18.33 5.59
CA VAL A 12 -1.97 17.41 4.45
C VAL A 12 -0.87 16.38 4.68
N LYS A 13 -1.24 15.09 4.65
CA LYS A 13 -0.29 13.97 4.64
C LYS A 13 -0.36 13.29 3.27
N ALA A 14 0.79 12.91 2.74
CA ALA A 14 0.91 12.20 1.47
C ALA A 14 1.97 11.11 1.59
N TYR A 15 1.72 9.97 0.92
CA TYR A 15 2.59 8.81 0.91
C TYR A 15 2.51 8.14 -0.46
N THR A 16 3.61 7.51 -0.87
CA THR A 16 3.65 6.61 -2.02
C THR A 16 4.12 5.24 -1.54
N THR A 17 3.34 4.20 -1.82
CA THR A 17 3.74 2.83 -1.51
C THR A 17 4.89 2.39 -2.44
N THR A 18 5.64 1.38 -2.00
CA THR A 18 6.65 0.71 -2.82
C THR A 18 6.29 -0.76 -2.90
N ARG A 19 6.91 -1.53 -3.81
CA ARG A 19 6.70 -2.99 -3.85
C ARG A 19 7.22 -3.70 -2.60
N GLU A 20 8.22 -3.13 -1.94
CA GLU A 20 8.89 -3.76 -0.79
C GLU A 20 7.93 -4.01 0.39
N GLY A 21 8.14 -5.13 1.08
CA GLY A 21 7.21 -5.63 2.10
C GLY A 21 6.00 -6.30 1.48
N GLY A 22 4.96 -6.57 2.27
CA GLY A 22 3.75 -7.24 1.79
C GLY A 22 3.86 -8.75 1.68
N TYR A 23 2.82 -9.34 1.11
CA TYR A 23 2.54 -10.77 1.21
C TYR A 23 2.48 -11.47 -0.15
N SER A 24 2.40 -10.73 -1.25
CA SER A 24 2.24 -11.28 -2.59
C SER A 24 3.49 -12.04 -3.03
N GLN A 25 3.27 -13.07 -3.84
CA GLN A 25 4.32 -13.93 -4.40
C GLN A 25 4.59 -13.55 -5.88
N PRO A 26 5.70 -14.01 -6.48
CA PRO A 26 5.95 -13.78 -7.91
C PRO A 26 4.75 -14.21 -8.78
N PRO A 27 4.36 -13.41 -9.80
CA PRO A 27 5.04 -12.23 -10.34
C PRO A 27 4.70 -10.90 -9.62
N TYR A 28 3.80 -10.92 -8.64
CA TYR A 28 3.34 -9.73 -7.90
C TYR A 28 4.10 -9.48 -6.61
N GLU A 29 5.28 -10.12 -6.46
CA GLU A 29 6.03 -10.20 -5.22
C GLU A 29 6.05 -8.89 -4.45
N GLY A 30 5.64 -8.98 -3.19
CA GLY A 30 5.63 -7.91 -2.21
C GLY A 30 4.25 -7.27 -1.99
N PHE A 31 4.19 -5.94 -2.02
CA PHE A 31 3.03 -5.15 -1.59
C PHE A 31 2.10 -4.79 -2.74
N ASN A 32 1.59 -5.80 -3.45
CA ASN A 32 0.60 -5.59 -4.50
C ASN A 32 -0.77 -5.21 -3.92
N LEU A 33 -1.30 -4.08 -4.37
CA LEU A 33 -2.63 -3.59 -4.00
C LEU A 33 -3.66 -3.80 -5.12
N ALA A 34 -3.27 -4.23 -6.32
CA ALA A 34 -4.20 -4.37 -7.43
C ALA A 34 -5.01 -5.66 -7.33
N ASP A 35 -6.34 -5.55 -7.44
CA ASP A 35 -7.32 -6.63 -7.33
C ASP A 35 -7.73 -7.24 -8.69
N HIS A 36 -7.27 -6.64 -9.79
CA HIS A 36 -7.69 -6.96 -11.17
C HIS A 36 -6.55 -7.50 -12.04
N VAL A 37 -5.40 -7.84 -11.45
CA VAL A 37 -4.19 -8.23 -12.18
C VAL A 37 -3.92 -9.74 -12.17
N GLY A 38 -4.69 -10.53 -11.42
CA GLY A 38 -4.54 -11.99 -11.32
C GLY A 38 -3.76 -12.50 -10.11
N ASP A 39 -3.48 -11.64 -9.12
CA ASP A 39 -2.88 -12.03 -7.83
C ASP A 39 -3.91 -12.73 -6.91
N ASP A 40 -3.44 -13.39 -5.85
CA ASP A 40 -4.32 -13.99 -4.85
C ASP A 40 -5.14 -12.91 -4.11
N PRO A 41 -6.49 -12.93 -4.20
CA PRO A 41 -7.34 -11.93 -3.55
C PRO A 41 -7.13 -11.81 -2.04
N LYS A 42 -6.80 -12.91 -1.34
CA LYS A 42 -6.55 -12.86 0.11
C LYS A 42 -5.29 -12.09 0.43
N THR A 43 -4.27 -12.25 -0.41
CA THR A 43 -2.98 -11.61 -0.25
C THR A 43 -3.06 -10.13 -0.58
N VAL A 44 -3.81 -9.77 -1.64
CA VAL A 44 -4.13 -8.37 -1.95
C VAL A 44 -4.92 -7.71 -0.82
N ALA A 45 -5.92 -8.39 -0.25
CA ALA A 45 -6.67 -7.89 0.90
C ALA A 45 -5.77 -7.68 2.14
N ALA A 46 -4.83 -8.58 2.40
CA ALA A 46 -3.87 -8.42 3.50
C ALA A 46 -2.93 -7.23 3.28
N ASN A 47 -2.44 -7.01 2.06
CA ASN A 47 -1.62 -5.83 1.72
C ASN A 47 -2.43 -4.53 1.94
N ARG A 48 -3.69 -4.49 1.50
CA ARG A 48 -4.57 -3.32 1.69
C ARG A 48 -4.89 -3.05 3.16
N ALA A 49 -5.18 -4.10 3.94
CA ALA A 49 -5.37 -3.97 5.38
C ALA A 49 -4.11 -3.41 6.07
N ALA A 50 -2.92 -3.89 5.70
CA ALA A 50 -1.66 -3.39 6.24
C ALA A 50 -1.39 -1.92 5.85
N LEU A 51 -1.83 -1.46 4.68
CA LEU A 51 -1.75 -0.05 4.28
C LEU A 51 -2.58 0.83 5.23
N VAL A 52 -3.83 0.44 5.47
CA VAL A 52 -4.77 1.17 6.33
C VAL A 52 -4.23 1.26 7.75
N GLU A 53 -3.73 0.15 8.29
CA GLU A 53 -3.15 0.09 9.64
C GLU A 53 -1.89 0.97 9.74
N THR A 54 -0.96 0.83 8.80
CA THR A 54 0.33 1.54 8.83
C THR A 54 0.16 3.06 8.73
N LEU A 55 -0.81 3.52 7.93
CA LEU A 55 -1.06 4.94 7.68
C LEU A 55 -2.20 5.51 8.53
N ALA A 56 -2.82 4.71 9.40
CA ALA A 56 -4.00 5.06 10.17
C ALA A 56 -5.11 5.70 9.30
N LEU A 57 -5.40 5.08 8.16
CA LEU A 57 -6.43 5.53 7.24
C LEU A 57 -7.83 5.15 7.77
N PRO A 58 -8.88 5.93 7.45
CA PRO A 58 -10.23 5.62 7.90
C PRO A 58 -10.82 4.38 7.21
N SER A 59 -10.35 4.06 6.00
CA SER A 59 -10.74 2.90 5.21
C SER A 59 -9.65 2.58 4.19
N GLU A 60 -9.78 1.41 3.58
CA GLU A 60 -9.20 1.08 2.27
C GLU A 60 -9.82 1.95 1.16
#